data_AF-V4A1Q6-F1
#
_entry.id   AF-V4A1Q6-F1
#
_cell.length_a   1.000
_cell.length_b   1.000
_cell.length_c   1.000
_cell.angle_alpha   90.00
_cell.angle_beta   90.00
_cell.angle_gamma   90.00
#
_symmetry.space_group_name_H-M   'P 1'
#
loop_
_entity.id
_entity.type
_entity.pdbx_description
1 polymer ?
#
loop_
_entity_poly.entity_id
_entity_poly.type
_entity_poly.pdbx_seq_one_letter_code
_entity_poly.pdbx_strand_id
1 'polypeptide(L)'
;MRKLMILLVTLTDISIGLQRCSDTWLDFKGYTYSVDPVSKKRIWSHCKFPNPTADSSRCGFPVDTSRPGYICDPDGIISSSNNAMIQINQQLIAIQKNTSTLCDSTEKQRQSYIVSIALIDEMRIADLQDASSCINDCNEIQPTLNTTVRQPTEGEVDKMVTNFADSLRVSWALGACDNDVVIFYSKHFNKVYTSVGSKASSFLSESKLAALHSSFLENVNNGKLEDGLLLLVDEVRTNLRSFTPAHILVVVNVVIIVLVVLFFTFFLHMSDVELNVWGNEKQWAVLDIIIKFITGVWFLNFMFLGIGNTLYRLNIWASLVCLAAAIGCIVIVYEHDVIFTSRSTVTNFNLTA
;
A
#
# COMPACT_ATOMS: atom_id res chain seq x y z
N MET A 1 20.08 11.63 8.35
CA MET A 1 20.82 12.23 7.21
C MET A 1 20.04 13.26 6.38
N ARG A 2 18.76 13.59 6.68
CA ARG A 2 17.94 14.55 5.88
C ARG A 2 17.98 16.03 6.31
N LYS A 3 18.69 16.40 7.39
CA LYS A 3 18.90 17.80 7.76
C LYS A 3 20.02 18.51 6.97
N LEU A 4 20.73 17.79 6.10
CA LEU A 4 21.92 18.31 5.43
C LEU A 4 21.66 18.92 4.04
N MET A 5 20.47 18.72 3.46
CA MET A 5 20.20 19.20 2.09
C MET A 5 19.58 20.61 2.03
N ILE A 6 19.08 21.12 3.16
CA ILE A 6 18.64 22.53 3.28
C ILE A 6 19.83 23.45 3.63
N LEU A 7 20.99 22.89 4.01
CA LEU A 7 22.15 23.68 4.46
C LEU A 7 23.18 24.01 3.35
N LEU A 8 23.00 23.52 2.12
CA LEU A 8 23.97 23.72 1.03
C LEU A 8 23.75 24.99 0.19
N VAL A 9 22.85 25.88 0.62
CA VAL A 9 22.71 27.23 0.05
C VAL A 9 23.37 28.30 0.93
N THR A 10 24.10 27.91 1.99
CA THR A 10 24.72 28.88 2.94
C THR A 10 26.23 29.04 2.82
N LEU A 11 26.87 28.58 1.74
CA LEU A 11 28.33 28.71 1.57
C LEU A 11 28.77 29.09 0.15
N THR A 12 28.09 30.07 -0.43
CA THR A 12 28.68 31.14 -1.25
C THR A 12 27.65 32.27 -1.26
N ASP A 13 28.00 33.44 -0.73
CA ASP A 13 27.16 34.65 -0.77
C ASP A 13 27.02 35.18 -2.20
N ILE A 14 26.30 34.44 -3.04
CA ILE A 14 25.51 35.04 -4.10
C ILE A 14 24.15 35.24 -3.45
N SER A 15 23.99 36.35 -2.72
CA SER A 15 22.64 36.82 -2.38
C SER A 15 22.00 37.23 -3.70
N ILE A 16 21.39 36.28 -4.40
CA ILE A 16 20.47 36.60 -5.48
C ILE A 16 19.36 37.37 -4.77
N GLY A 17 19.36 38.69 -4.92
CA GLY A 17 18.46 39.61 -4.21
C GLY A 17 17.03 39.48 -4.72
N LEU A 18 16.47 38.27 -4.68
CA LEU A 18 15.10 37.99 -5.07
C LEU A 18 14.18 38.69 -4.07
N GLN A 19 13.48 39.70 -4.57
CA GLN A 19 12.48 40.43 -3.80
C GLN A 19 11.24 39.55 -3.60
N ARG A 20 10.56 39.68 -2.46
CA ARG A 20 9.22 39.10 -2.32
C ARG A 20 8.30 39.69 -3.38
N CYS A 21 7.41 38.87 -3.93
CA CYS A 21 6.43 39.33 -4.92
C CYS A 21 5.65 40.52 -4.34
N SER A 22 5.83 41.70 -4.93
CA SER A 22 5.22 42.96 -4.45
C SER A 22 3.85 43.23 -5.08
N ASP A 23 3.53 42.54 -6.17
CA ASP A 23 2.26 42.68 -6.86
C ASP A 23 1.14 41.91 -6.14
N THR A 24 0.40 42.65 -5.33
CA THR A 24 -0.89 42.24 -4.75
C THR A 24 -1.98 41.99 -5.80
N TRP A 25 -1.72 42.19 -7.10
CA TRP A 25 -2.63 41.85 -8.20
C TRP A 25 -2.65 40.35 -8.53
N LEU A 26 -1.66 39.58 -8.06
CA LEU A 26 -1.66 38.12 -8.04
C LEU A 26 -2.12 37.55 -6.69
N ASP A 27 -2.42 38.44 -5.73
CA ASP A 27 -2.94 38.10 -4.41
C ASP A 27 -4.47 38.03 -4.46
N PHE A 28 -4.98 37.09 -5.26
CA PHE A 28 -6.41 36.76 -5.27
C PHE A 28 -6.77 36.11 -3.93
N LYS A 29 -7.46 36.87 -3.08
CA LYS A 29 -7.97 36.40 -1.78
C LYS A 29 -8.72 35.08 -1.92
N GLY A 30 -8.04 34.01 -1.52
CA GLY A 30 -8.53 32.64 -1.53
C GLY A 30 -8.04 31.86 -2.75
N TYR A 31 -7.02 31.02 -2.52
CA TYR A 31 -6.62 29.90 -3.38
C TYR A 31 -5.93 30.35 -4.68
N THR A 32 -4.70 30.85 -4.53
CA THR A 32 -3.92 31.52 -5.57
C THR A 32 -3.15 30.52 -6.42
N TYR A 33 -3.73 30.13 -7.56
CA TYR A 33 -2.97 29.79 -8.77
C TYR A 33 -2.63 31.10 -9.50
N SER A 34 -1.54 31.12 -10.27
CA SER A 34 -1.32 32.18 -11.27
C SER A 34 -2.01 31.79 -12.57
N VAL A 35 -2.48 32.78 -13.35
CA VAL A 35 -3.04 32.51 -14.68
C VAL A 35 -1.95 32.77 -15.70
N ASP A 36 -1.65 31.75 -16.50
CA ASP A 36 -0.72 31.89 -17.60
C ASP A 36 -1.23 32.95 -18.59
N PRO A 37 -0.49 34.03 -18.88
CA PRO A 37 -0.98 35.07 -19.76
C PRO A 37 -1.15 34.62 -21.21
N VAL A 38 -0.48 33.52 -21.62
CA VAL A 38 -0.52 32.95 -22.96
C VAL A 38 -1.60 31.88 -23.07
N SER A 39 -1.53 30.82 -22.26
CA SER A 39 -2.48 29.69 -22.34
C SER A 39 -3.81 29.97 -21.64
N LYS A 40 -3.88 31.02 -20.80
CA LYS A 40 -5.02 31.34 -19.92
C LYS A 40 -5.38 30.21 -18.94
N LYS A 41 -4.49 29.23 -18.78
CA LYS A 41 -4.64 28.13 -17.83
C LYS A 41 -4.09 28.51 -16.47
N ARG A 42 -4.48 27.75 -15.46
CA ARG A 42 -4.04 27.92 -14.08
C ARG A 42 -2.69 27.24 -13.88
N ILE A 43 -1.76 27.94 -13.26
CA ILE A 43 -0.47 27.45 -12.85
C ILE A 43 -0.49 27.37 -11.32
N TRP A 44 -0.31 26.15 -10.83
CA TRP A 44 -0.41 25.89 -9.40
C TRP A 44 0.94 25.97 -8.70
N SER A 45 0.91 26.50 -7.49
CA SER A 45 1.98 26.41 -6.50
C SER A 45 1.66 25.27 -5.54
N HIS A 46 2.67 24.50 -5.10
CA HIS A 46 2.43 23.29 -4.31
C HIS A 46 1.80 23.59 -2.95
N CYS A 47 2.10 24.75 -2.36
CA CYS A 47 1.56 25.14 -1.05
C CYS A 47 0.09 25.60 -1.07
N LYS A 48 -0.42 26.04 -2.23
CA LYS A 48 -1.80 26.47 -2.43
C LYS A 48 -2.63 25.42 -3.17
N PHE A 49 -2.00 24.31 -3.53
CA PHE A 49 -2.67 23.19 -4.17
C PHE A 49 -3.64 22.53 -3.18
N PRO A 50 -4.93 22.34 -3.54
CA PRO A 50 -5.95 21.93 -2.58
C PRO A 50 -5.70 20.52 -2.05
N ASN A 51 -5.98 20.31 -0.75
CA ASN A 51 -5.88 18.98 -0.14
C ASN A 51 -7.15 18.17 -0.44
N PRO A 52 -7.07 16.98 -1.05
CA PRO A 52 -8.26 16.23 -1.46
C PRO A 52 -9.17 15.81 -0.30
N THR A 53 -8.62 15.68 0.92
CA THR A 53 -9.38 15.29 2.11
C THR A 53 -10.04 16.49 2.81
N ALA A 54 -9.37 17.65 2.83
CA ALA A 54 -9.84 18.85 3.51
C ALA A 54 -10.61 19.81 2.59
N ASP A 55 -10.27 19.82 1.31
CA ASP A 55 -10.71 20.78 0.28
C ASP A 55 -11.28 20.06 -0.96
N SER A 56 -12.03 18.97 -0.76
CA SER A 56 -12.53 18.10 -1.83
C SER A 56 -13.26 18.85 -2.96
N SER A 57 -14.06 19.87 -2.63
CA SER A 57 -14.78 20.69 -3.62
C SER A 57 -13.85 21.49 -4.55
N ARG A 58 -12.66 21.86 -4.07
CA ARG A 58 -11.65 22.59 -4.87
C ARG A 58 -10.86 21.68 -5.78
N CYS A 59 -10.76 20.41 -5.40
CA CYS A 59 -10.13 19.34 -6.15
C CYS A 59 -10.96 18.85 -7.33
N GLY A 60 -12.04 19.56 -7.69
CA GLY A 60 -12.99 19.15 -8.73
C GLY A 60 -13.94 18.03 -8.28
N PHE A 61 -13.82 17.53 -7.05
CA PHE A 61 -14.62 16.41 -6.55
C PHE A 61 -16.08 16.83 -6.25
N PRO A 62 -17.10 16.04 -6.62
CA PRO A 62 -18.48 16.37 -6.36
C PRO A 62 -18.78 16.54 -4.86
N VAL A 63 -19.58 17.57 -4.54
CA VAL A 63 -19.82 18.09 -3.17
C VAL A 63 -20.64 17.14 -2.28
N ASP A 64 -21.12 16.00 -2.77
CA ASP A 64 -21.87 15.03 -1.96
C ASP A 64 -20.93 14.15 -1.11
N THR A 65 -20.47 14.71 0.01
CA THR A 65 -19.28 14.31 0.76
C THR A 65 -19.56 13.42 1.98
N SER A 66 -20.28 12.31 1.83
CA SER A 66 -20.28 11.29 2.90
C SER A 66 -18.93 10.55 3.02
N ARG A 67 -18.00 10.75 2.08
CA ARG A 67 -16.72 10.03 2.00
C ARG A 67 -15.56 11.00 1.79
N PRO A 68 -14.38 10.72 2.39
CA PRO A 68 -13.17 11.49 2.12
C PRO A 68 -12.74 11.34 0.65
N GLY A 69 -12.24 12.42 0.07
CA GLY A 69 -11.60 12.44 -1.24
C GLY A 69 -10.10 12.21 -1.12
N TYR A 70 -9.53 11.43 -2.06
CA TYR A 70 -8.09 11.17 -2.17
C TYR A 70 -7.54 11.51 -3.56
N ILE A 71 -8.37 12.03 -4.46
CA ILE A 71 -7.96 12.51 -5.78
C ILE A 71 -8.22 14.00 -5.87
N CYS A 72 -7.24 14.73 -6.40
CA CYS A 72 -7.31 16.15 -6.63
C CYS A 72 -7.04 16.49 -8.09
N ASP A 73 -8.08 16.93 -8.78
CA ASP A 73 -8.06 17.37 -10.18
C ASP A 73 -8.75 18.74 -10.29
N PRO A 74 -8.12 19.80 -9.78
CA PRO A 74 -8.75 21.12 -9.81
C PRO A 74 -8.97 21.60 -11.26
N ASP A 75 -8.14 21.17 -12.22
CA ASP A 75 -8.16 21.55 -13.63
C ASP A 75 -9.12 20.73 -14.51
N GLY A 76 -9.79 19.72 -13.95
CA GLY A 76 -10.76 18.91 -14.69
C GLY A 76 -10.13 18.15 -15.86
N ILE A 77 -8.91 17.66 -15.67
CA ILE A 77 -8.18 16.87 -16.66
C ILE A 77 -8.91 15.55 -16.95
N ILE A 78 -9.57 14.98 -15.94
CA ILE A 78 -10.49 13.86 -16.06
C ILE A 78 -11.78 14.38 -16.70
N SER A 79 -11.71 14.58 -18.01
CA SER A 79 -12.64 15.39 -18.79
C SER A 79 -13.79 14.57 -19.39
N SER A 80 -14.64 13.92 -18.58
CA SER A 80 -15.92 13.41 -19.14
C SER A 80 -16.96 12.90 -18.14
N SER A 81 -16.58 12.44 -16.93
CA SER A 81 -17.58 11.95 -15.98
C SER A 81 -17.13 12.08 -14.53
N ASN A 82 -17.99 12.62 -13.68
CA ASN A 82 -17.84 12.49 -12.22
C ASN A 82 -17.68 11.01 -11.81
N ASN A 83 -18.18 10.08 -12.62
CA ASN A 83 -18.10 8.64 -12.40
C ASN A 83 -16.65 8.13 -12.39
N ALA A 84 -15.79 8.55 -13.32
CA ALA A 84 -14.40 8.09 -13.37
C ALA A 84 -13.63 8.51 -12.12
N MET A 85 -13.75 9.77 -11.73
CA MET A 85 -13.12 10.29 -10.50
C MET A 85 -13.68 9.61 -9.24
N ILE A 86 -14.99 9.34 -9.18
CA ILE A 86 -15.61 8.56 -8.10
C ILE A 86 -15.03 7.14 -8.06
N GLN A 87 -14.89 6.48 -9.22
CA GLN A 87 -14.36 5.12 -9.32
C GLN A 87 -12.90 5.05 -8.87
N ILE A 88 -12.06 5.99 -9.33
CA ILE A 88 -10.66 6.09 -8.91
C ILE A 88 -10.60 6.34 -7.39
N ASN A 89 -11.41 7.27 -6.86
CA ASN A 89 -11.46 7.53 -5.42
C ASN A 89 -11.92 6.31 -4.61
N GLN A 90 -12.86 5.52 -5.12
CA GLN A 90 -13.27 4.26 -4.49
C GLN A 90 -12.13 3.24 -4.42
N GLN A 91 -11.29 3.15 -5.46
CA GLN A 91 -10.10 2.30 -5.43
C GLN A 91 -9.06 2.81 -4.42
N LEU A 92 -8.85 4.13 -4.33
CA LEU A 92 -7.98 4.73 -3.31
C LEU A 92 -8.48 4.43 -1.88
N ILE A 93 -9.79 4.57 -1.62
CA ILE A 93 -10.41 4.17 -0.35
C ILE A 93 -10.21 2.65 -0.10
N ALA A 94 -10.31 1.83 -1.14
CA ALA A 94 -10.11 0.39 -1.03
C ALA A 94 -8.67 0.03 -0.65
N ILE A 95 -7.67 0.83 -1.01
CA ILE A 95 -6.28 0.64 -0.52
C ILE A 95 -6.24 0.77 1.00
N GLN A 96 -6.85 1.82 1.55
CA GLN A 96 -6.89 2.03 2.99
C GLN A 96 -7.62 0.89 3.72
N LYS A 97 -8.71 0.36 3.14
CA LYS A 97 -9.46 -0.75 3.74
C LYS A 97 -8.76 -2.10 3.65
N ASN A 98 -8.00 -2.32 2.58
CA ASN A 98 -7.49 -3.65 2.23
C ASN A 98 -5.99 -3.84 2.42
N THR A 99 -5.28 -2.81 2.86
CA THR A 99 -3.86 -2.92 3.20
C THR A 99 -3.67 -3.07 4.70
N SER A 100 -2.57 -3.71 5.09
CA SER A 100 -2.23 -3.93 6.49
C SER A 100 -2.09 -2.61 7.24
N THR A 101 -2.62 -2.56 8.45
CA THR A 101 -2.33 -1.47 9.38
C THR A 101 -0.93 -1.69 9.96
N LEU A 102 -0.02 -0.74 9.73
CA LEU A 102 1.39 -0.87 10.12
C LEU A 102 1.80 0.12 11.22
N CYS A 103 0.93 1.08 11.51
CA CYS A 103 1.25 2.16 12.42
C CYS A 103 0.19 2.31 13.49
N ASP A 104 0.63 2.25 14.74
CA ASP A 104 -0.14 2.78 15.85
C ASP A 104 0.12 4.29 15.88
N SER A 105 -0.89 5.09 15.54
CA SER A 105 -0.80 6.54 15.76
C SER A 105 -0.63 6.83 17.25
N THR A 106 -0.20 8.06 17.58
CA THR A 106 -0.18 8.56 18.97
C THR A 106 -1.56 8.46 19.65
N GLU A 107 -2.64 8.43 18.88
CA GLU A 107 -4.03 8.22 19.31
C GLU A 107 -4.47 6.75 19.29
N LYS A 108 -3.54 5.81 19.08
CA LYS A 108 -3.79 4.36 18.89
C LYS A 108 -4.74 4.02 17.74
N GLN A 109 -4.94 4.95 16.80
CA GLN A 109 -5.66 4.65 15.58
C GLN A 109 -4.71 3.98 14.60
N ARG A 110 -5.00 2.73 14.31
CA ARG A 110 -4.27 1.94 13.33
C ARG A 110 -4.57 2.47 11.93
N GLN A 111 -3.58 3.03 11.27
CA GLN A 111 -3.72 3.53 9.90
C GLN A 111 -3.07 2.57 8.91
N SER A 112 -3.85 2.16 7.92
CA SER A 112 -3.38 1.46 6.72
C SER A 112 -2.71 2.43 5.75
N TYR A 113 -2.17 1.95 4.64
CA TYR A 113 -1.60 2.85 3.64
C TYR A 113 -2.65 3.79 3.06
N ILE A 114 -2.26 5.05 2.86
CA ILE A 114 -3.10 6.08 2.26
C ILE A 114 -2.43 6.52 0.96
N VAL A 115 -3.18 6.47 -0.13
CA VAL A 115 -2.70 6.85 -1.45
C VAL A 115 -3.58 7.96 -1.95
N SER A 116 -2.97 9.00 -2.50
CA SER A 116 -3.66 10.12 -3.10
C SER A 116 -3.07 10.48 -4.46
N ILE A 117 -3.89 11.14 -5.28
CA ILE A 117 -3.53 11.54 -6.63
C ILE A 117 -3.69 13.06 -6.75
N ALA A 118 -2.70 13.71 -7.36
CA ALA A 118 -2.72 15.12 -7.74
C ALA A 118 -2.52 15.25 -9.25
N LEU A 119 -3.44 15.93 -9.92
CA LEU A 119 -3.41 16.16 -11.37
C LEU A 119 -3.32 17.66 -11.65
N ILE A 120 -2.41 18.05 -12.54
CA ILE A 120 -2.24 19.44 -12.99
C ILE A 120 -2.17 19.49 -14.52
N ASP A 121 -2.91 20.44 -15.11
CA ASP A 121 -2.90 20.63 -16.56
C ASP A 121 -1.64 21.37 -17.01
N GLU A 122 -1.36 22.51 -16.38
CA GLU A 122 -0.28 23.44 -16.76
C GLU A 122 0.75 23.62 -15.64
N MET A 123 2.04 23.54 -15.99
CA MET A 123 3.15 23.83 -15.09
C MET A 123 4.19 24.71 -15.78
N ARG A 124 4.82 25.61 -15.03
CA ARG A 124 5.86 26.51 -15.54
C ARG A 124 7.09 26.48 -14.65
N ILE A 125 8.26 26.40 -15.25
CA ILE A 125 9.54 26.56 -14.54
C ILE A 125 9.84 28.05 -14.44
N ALA A 126 10.29 28.49 -13.27
CA ALA A 126 10.77 29.84 -13.09
C ALA A 126 12.08 30.07 -13.86
N ASP A 127 12.11 31.10 -14.70
CA ASP A 127 13.36 31.59 -15.28
C ASP A 127 14.06 32.51 -14.28
N LEU A 128 15.15 32.00 -13.68
CA LEU A 128 15.94 32.75 -12.69
C LEU A 128 16.68 33.95 -13.29
N GLN A 129 16.74 34.06 -14.61
CA GLN A 129 17.34 35.20 -15.30
C GLN A 129 16.35 36.34 -15.54
N ASP A 130 15.05 36.10 -15.33
CA ASP A 130 14.03 37.12 -15.48
C ASP A 130 14.02 38.05 -14.26
N ALA A 131 14.08 39.36 -14.52
CA ALA A 131 14.00 40.39 -13.49
C ALA A 131 12.64 40.41 -12.75
N SER A 132 11.61 39.77 -13.32
CA SER A 132 10.29 39.59 -12.70
C SER A 132 10.18 38.37 -11.78
N SER A 133 11.24 37.55 -11.69
CA SER A 133 11.25 36.42 -10.76
C SER A 133 11.19 36.91 -9.30
N CYS A 134 10.29 36.33 -8.52
CA CYS A 134 10.07 36.71 -7.13
C CYS A 134 9.71 35.49 -6.28
N ILE A 135 9.89 35.60 -4.97
CA ILE A 135 9.57 34.54 -4.02
C ILE A 135 8.16 34.78 -3.45
N ASN A 136 7.29 33.78 -3.54
CA ASN A 136 5.95 33.83 -2.97
C ASN A 136 5.94 33.51 -1.46
N ASP A 137 4.77 33.59 -0.82
CA ASP A 137 4.60 33.31 0.61
C ASP A 137 4.95 31.88 1.04
N CYS A 138 5.13 30.99 0.08
CA CYS A 138 5.49 29.60 0.27
C CYS A 138 6.97 29.33 0.04
N ASN A 139 7.76 30.40 -0.11
CA ASN A 139 9.17 30.33 -0.46
C ASN A 139 9.43 29.63 -1.81
N GLU A 140 8.45 29.63 -2.72
CA GLU A 140 8.62 29.17 -4.09
C GLU A 140 8.94 30.36 -4.99
N ILE A 141 9.85 30.15 -5.93
CA ILE A 141 10.11 31.13 -6.98
C ILE A 141 8.94 31.05 -7.97
N GLN A 142 8.21 32.16 -8.12
CA GLN A 142 7.09 32.22 -9.05
C GLN A 142 7.57 32.02 -10.48
N PRO A 143 6.87 31.20 -11.27
CA PRO A 143 7.19 31.06 -12.67
C PRO A 143 7.06 32.39 -13.40
N THR A 144 8.01 32.61 -14.30
CA THR A 144 8.04 33.78 -15.16
C THR A 144 6.94 33.67 -16.19
N LEU A 145 6.09 34.69 -16.24
CA LEU A 145 4.93 34.73 -17.13
C LEU A 145 5.25 35.36 -18.50
N ASN A 146 6.53 35.68 -18.76
CA ASN A 146 6.96 36.29 -20.01
C ASN A 146 6.84 35.31 -21.19
N THR A 147 6.55 35.82 -22.38
CA THR A 147 6.18 35.05 -23.58
C THR A 147 7.34 34.31 -24.25
N THR A 148 8.58 34.71 -24.01
CA THR A 148 9.79 34.07 -24.58
C THR A 148 10.31 32.96 -23.68
N VAL A 149 9.43 32.02 -23.30
CA VAL A 149 9.75 30.94 -22.36
C VAL A 149 10.82 30.03 -22.95
N ARG A 150 12.00 30.00 -22.32
CA ARG A 150 13.01 28.97 -22.56
C ARG A 150 12.38 27.58 -22.32
N GLN A 151 12.54 26.67 -23.28
CA GLN A 151 12.14 25.28 -23.09
C GLN A 151 12.99 24.66 -21.97
N PRO A 152 12.37 24.15 -20.90
CA PRO A 152 13.11 23.57 -19.80
C PRO A 152 13.80 22.27 -20.23
N THR A 153 14.97 22.00 -19.67
CA THR A 153 15.66 20.72 -19.87
C THR A 153 14.92 19.61 -19.13
N GLU A 154 15.07 18.36 -19.59
CA GLU A 154 14.43 17.21 -18.93
C GLU A 154 14.78 17.10 -17.44
N GLY A 155 16.03 17.34 -17.07
CA GLY A 155 16.45 17.32 -15.67
C GLY A 155 15.86 18.46 -14.82
N GLU A 156 15.52 19.61 -15.41
CA GLU A 156 14.80 20.69 -14.72
C GLU A 156 13.33 20.28 -14.49
N VAL A 157 12.69 19.68 -15.50
CA VAL A 157 11.32 19.14 -15.41
C VAL A 157 11.24 18.06 -14.33
N ASP A 158 12.14 17.08 -14.34
CA ASP A 158 12.12 15.97 -13.38
C ASP A 158 12.28 16.47 -11.94
N LYS A 159 13.20 17.42 -11.70
CA LYS A 159 13.37 18.05 -10.38
C LYS A 159 12.12 18.81 -9.95
N MET A 160 11.49 19.53 -10.87
CA MET A 160 10.29 20.30 -10.57
C MET A 160 9.12 19.38 -10.17
N VAL A 161 8.84 18.36 -10.98
CA VAL A 161 7.75 17.39 -10.74
C VAL A 161 8.00 16.63 -9.43
N THR A 162 9.25 16.24 -9.16
CA THR A 162 9.66 15.59 -7.90
C THR A 162 9.40 16.50 -6.70
N ASN A 163 9.93 17.73 -6.72
CA ASN A 163 9.77 18.69 -5.63
C ASN A 163 8.30 19.02 -5.37
N PHE A 164 7.50 19.17 -6.43
CA PHE A 164 6.07 19.44 -6.30
C PHE A 164 5.37 18.29 -5.57
N ALA A 165 5.57 17.05 -6.02
CA ALA A 165 4.97 15.87 -5.42
C ALA A 165 5.42 15.64 -3.96
N ASP A 166 6.71 15.82 -3.67
CA ASP A 166 7.26 15.71 -2.32
C ASP A 166 6.68 16.76 -1.38
N SER A 167 6.56 18.01 -1.86
CA SER A 167 5.91 19.07 -1.10
C SER A 167 4.44 18.79 -0.84
N LEU A 168 3.70 18.26 -1.82
CA LEU A 168 2.30 17.86 -1.62
C LEU A 168 2.16 16.78 -0.54
N ARG A 169 3.03 15.76 -0.56
CA ARG A 169 2.99 14.71 0.46
C ARG A 169 3.22 15.26 1.86
N VAL A 170 4.21 16.14 2.00
CA VAL A 170 4.52 16.78 3.29
C VAL A 170 3.41 17.73 3.73
N SER A 171 2.83 18.53 2.82
CA SER A 171 1.81 19.52 3.16
C SER A 171 0.45 18.87 3.45
N TRP A 172 0.08 17.84 2.70
CA TRP A 172 -1.17 17.12 2.92
C TRP A 172 -1.10 16.21 4.14
N ALA A 173 0.09 15.68 4.46
CA ALA A 173 0.37 14.88 5.65
C ALA A 173 -0.71 13.82 5.93
N LEU A 174 -1.12 13.10 4.88
CA LEU A 174 -2.30 12.22 4.95
C LEU A 174 -2.07 10.99 5.82
N GLY A 175 -0.81 10.57 6.01
CA GLY A 175 -0.43 9.41 6.82
C GLY A 175 0.13 9.79 8.20
N ALA A 176 -0.07 8.93 9.20
CA ALA A 176 0.42 9.14 10.57
C ALA A 176 1.89 8.73 10.82
N CYS A 177 2.55 8.04 9.88
CA CYS A 177 3.87 7.43 10.11
C CYS A 177 4.70 7.25 8.82
N ASP A 178 4.52 8.14 7.85
CA ASP A 178 5.04 8.00 6.48
C ASP A 178 4.52 6.73 5.76
N ASN A 179 3.27 6.35 6.01
CA ASN A 179 2.51 5.33 5.28
C ASN A 179 1.66 5.93 4.14
N ASP A 180 1.99 7.14 3.72
CA ASP A 180 1.30 7.87 2.67
C ASP A 180 2.06 7.84 1.35
N VAL A 181 1.31 7.90 0.26
CA VAL A 181 1.82 7.95 -1.12
C VAL A 181 1.05 9.04 -1.87
N VAL A 182 1.79 9.94 -2.51
CA VAL A 182 1.22 10.94 -3.42
C VAL A 182 1.70 10.64 -4.83
N ILE A 183 0.76 10.31 -5.70
CA ILE A 183 0.98 10.18 -7.13
C ILE A 183 0.69 11.54 -7.77
N PHE A 184 1.65 12.11 -8.44
CA PHE A 184 1.53 13.40 -9.10
C PHE A 184 1.69 13.24 -10.61
N TYR A 185 0.77 13.81 -11.38
CA TYR A 185 0.85 13.82 -12.84
C TYR A 185 0.68 15.25 -13.38
N SER A 186 1.63 15.64 -14.24
CA SER A 186 1.61 16.87 -15.01
C SER A 186 1.28 16.56 -16.47
N LYS A 187 0.14 17.06 -16.96
CA LYS A 187 -0.26 16.88 -18.36
C LYS A 187 0.61 17.68 -19.30
N HIS A 188 0.98 18.92 -18.95
CA HIS A 188 1.86 19.76 -19.76
C HIS A 188 3.19 19.08 -20.11
N PHE A 189 3.84 18.48 -19.11
CA PHE A 189 5.11 17.78 -19.32
C PHE A 189 4.96 16.30 -19.67
N ASN A 190 3.74 15.77 -19.66
CA ASN A 190 3.45 14.33 -19.78
C ASN A 190 4.36 13.49 -18.86
N LYS A 191 4.48 13.91 -17.60
CA LYS A 191 5.37 13.32 -16.60
C LYS A 191 4.58 12.96 -15.35
N VAL A 192 4.88 11.79 -14.81
CA VAL A 192 4.33 11.28 -13.56
C VAL A 192 5.47 11.10 -12.57
N TYR A 193 5.21 11.39 -11.30
CA TYR A 193 6.11 11.08 -10.20
C TYR A 193 5.29 10.54 -9.03
N THR A 194 5.93 9.78 -8.14
CA THR A 194 5.28 9.26 -6.95
C THR A 194 6.15 9.53 -5.74
N SER A 195 5.69 10.44 -4.88
CA SER A 195 6.31 10.66 -3.57
C SER A 195 5.81 9.59 -2.60
N VAL A 196 6.75 8.88 -1.98
CA VAL A 196 6.45 7.72 -1.14
C VAL A 196 7.01 7.95 0.26
N GLY A 197 6.18 7.73 1.28
CA GLY A 197 6.62 7.74 2.67
C GLY A 197 7.56 6.57 2.99
N SER A 198 8.39 6.72 4.03
CA SER A 198 9.43 5.76 4.41
C SER A 198 8.92 4.35 4.72
N LYS A 199 7.65 4.19 5.12
CA LYS A 199 7.03 2.86 5.29
C LYS A 199 6.52 2.28 3.99
N ALA A 200 5.92 3.09 3.12
CA ALA A 200 5.45 2.63 1.82
C ALA A 200 6.60 2.26 0.87
N SER A 201 7.77 2.89 1.02
CA SER A 201 8.94 2.66 0.15
C SER A 201 9.53 1.26 0.26
N SER A 202 9.26 0.51 1.34
CA SER A 202 9.68 -0.90 1.42
C SER A 202 8.90 -1.81 0.48
N PHE A 203 7.73 -1.37 0.00
CA PHE A 203 6.86 -2.13 -0.91
C PHE A 203 6.88 -1.57 -2.34
N LEU A 204 7.03 -0.26 -2.46
CA LEU A 204 7.13 0.49 -3.71
C LEU A 204 8.59 0.92 -3.96
N SER A 205 9.42 -0.02 -4.41
CA SER A 205 10.81 0.28 -4.81
C SER A 205 10.84 1.17 -6.06
N GLU A 206 11.93 1.92 -6.24
CA GLU A 206 12.13 2.79 -7.41
C GLU A 206 11.96 2.04 -8.74
N SER A 207 12.49 0.82 -8.83
CA SER A 207 12.34 -0.05 -10.02
C SER A 207 10.88 -0.40 -10.33
N LYS A 208 10.06 -0.64 -9.30
CA LYS A 208 8.63 -0.90 -9.47
C LYS A 208 7.90 0.37 -9.91
N LEU A 209 8.18 1.49 -9.24
CA LEU A 209 7.57 2.77 -9.60
C LEU A 209 7.88 3.15 -11.05
N ALA A 210 9.12 2.97 -11.51
CA ALA A 210 9.50 3.22 -12.90
C ALA A 210 8.69 2.38 -13.89
N ALA A 211 8.46 1.09 -13.61
CA ALA A 211 7.62 0.23 -14.43
C ALA A 211 6.15 0.68 -14.45
N LEU A 212 5.62 1.08 -13.28
CA LEU A 212 4.26 1.62 -13.16
C LEU A 212 4.09 2.93 -13.92
N HIS A 213 5.07 3.84 -13.81
CA HIS A 213 5.09 5.11 -14.53
C HIS A 213 5.11 4.88 -16.04
N SER A 214 5.93 3.94 -16.52
CA SER A 214 5.97 3.58 -17.95
C SER A 214 4.63 3.07 -18.45
N SER A 215 3.99 2.15 -17.72
CA SER A 215 2.69 1.59 -18.11
C SER A 215 1.56 2.63 -18.06
N PHE A 216 1.60 3.52 -17.07
CA PHE A 216 0.68 4.67 -16.99
C PHE A 216 0.84 5.59 -18.19
N LEU A 217 2.07 6.04 -18.49
CA LEU A 217 2.33 6.97 -19.60
C LEU A 217 2.00 6.36 -20.97
N GLU A 218 2.18 5.04 -21.14
CA GLU A 218 1.71 4.35 -22.34
C GLU A 218 0.19 4.49 -22.54
N ASN A 219 -0.60 4.33 -21.48
CA ASN A 219 -2.05 4.52 -21.54
C ASN A 219 -2.43 5.98 -21.81
N VAL A 220 -1.73 6.94 -21.18
CA VAL A 220 -1.93 8.37 -21.42
C VAL A 220 -1.65 8.73 -22.89
N ASN A 221 -0.54 8.24 -23.46
CA ASN A 221 -0.18 8.47 -24.85
C ASN A 221 -1.21 7.88 -25.83
N ASN A 222 -1.93 6.84 -25.42
CA ASN A 222 -3.06 6.26 -26.16
C ASN A 222 -4.40 6.99 -25.95
N GLY A 223 -4.39 8.14 -25.26
CA GLY A 223 -5.60 8.92 -24.95
C GLY A 223 -6.46 8.32 -23.83
N LYS A 224 -5.95 7.33 -23.09
CA LYS A 224 -6.66 6.60 -22.04
C LYS A 224 -6.16 6.97 -20.65
N LEU A 225 -6.27 8.26 -20.30
CA LEU A 225 -5.82 8.76 -19.00
C LEU A 225 -6.53 8.06 -17.82
N GLU A 226 -7.86 7.91 -17.91
CA GLU A 226 -8.68 7.31 -16.85
C GLU A 226 -8.30 5.84 -16.60
N ASP A 227 -8.17 5.05 -17.66
CA ASP A 227 -7.72 3.65 -17.59
C ASP A 227 -6.29 3.56 -17.03
N GLY A 228 -5.41 4.47 -17.45
CA GLY A 228 -4.05 4.58 -16.93
C GLY A 228 -4.04 4.83 -15.42
N LEU A 229 -4.86 5.77 -14.93
CA LEU A 229 -4.96 6.07 -13.50
C LEU A 229 -5.52 4.87 -12.72
N LEU A 230 -6.55 4.20 -13.24
CA LEU A 230 -7.10 3.00 -12.62
C LEU A 230 -6.07 1.87 -12.53
N LEU A 231 -5.33 1.62 -13.60
CA LEU A 231 -4.24 0.63 -13.64
C LEU A 231 -3.16 0.99 -12.62
N LEU A 232 -2.73 2.25 -12.60
CA LEU A 232 -1.71 2.75 -11.68
C LEU A 232 -2.14 2.55 -10.22
N VAL A 233 -3.39 2.87 -9.87
CA VAL A 233 -3.93 2.67 -8.52
C VAL A 233 -4.04 1.19 -8.18
N ASP A 234 -4.49 0.34 -9.11
CA ASP A 234 -4.63 -1.09 -8.90
C ASP A 234 -3.28 -1.77 -8.63
N GLU A 235 -2.26 -1.39 -9.39
CA GLU A 235 -0.90 -1.88 -9.23
C GLU A 235 -0.26 -1.38 -7.92
N VAL A 236 -0.44 -0.10 -7.57
CA VAL A 236 0.00 0.43 -6.28
C VAL A 236 -0.69 -0.31 -5.14
N ARG A 237 -2.00 -0.55 -5.23
CA ARG A 237 -2.77 -1.36 -4.26
C ARG A 237 -2.19 -2.76 -4.12
N THR A 238 -1.89 -3.42 -5.24
CA THR A 238 -1.37 -4.79 -5.26
C THR A 238 0.03 -4.86 -4.64
N ASN A 239 0.88 -3.86 -4.89
CA ASN A 239 2.20 -3.78 -4.27
C ASN A 239 2.13 -3.45 -2.77
N LEU A 240 1.21 -2.57 -2.35
CA LEU A 240 1.02 -2.20 -0.94
C LEU A 240 0.25 -3.26 -0.13
N ARG A 241 -0.53 -4.12 -0.78
CA ARG A 241 -1.00 -5.38 -0.22
C ARG A 241 0.19 -6.31 -0.07
N SER A 242 1.04 -6.04 0.93
CA SER A 242 1.97 -7.04 1.44
C SER A 242 1.20 -8.35 1.60
N PHE A 243 1.75 -9.50 1.19
CA PHE A 243 1.23 -10.78 1.69
C PHE A 243 1.21 -10.68 3.21
N THR A 244 0.03 -10.53 3.80
CA THR A 244 -0.03 -10.53 5.26
C THR A 244 0.50 -11.89 5.68
N PRO A 245 1.32 -11.98 6.73
CA PRO A 245 1.73 -13.26 7.29
C PRO A 245 0.54 -14.21 7.49
N ALA A 246 -0.67 -13.67 7.72
CA ALA A 246 -1.92 -14.42 7.73
C ALA A 246 -2.26 -15.14 6.41
N HIS A 247 -2.09 -14.52 5.23
CA HIS A 247 -2.31 -15.21 3.94
C HIS A 247 -1.30 -16.34 3.75
N ILE A 248 -0.02 -16.11 4.05
CA ILE A 248 1.01 -17.15 3.99
C ILE A 248 0.64 -18.30 4.94
N LEU A 249 0.21 -17.97 6.16
CA LEU A 249 -0.21 -18.94 7.15
C LEU A 249 -1.41 -19.76 6.67
N VAL A 250 -2.42 -19.11 6.06
CA VAL A 250 -3.60 -19.79 5.51
C VAL A 250 -3.19 -20.71 4.36
N VAL A 251 -2.33 -20.26 3.44
CA VAL A 251 -1.84 -21.09 2.32
C VAL A 251 -1.07 -22.30 2.86
N VAL A 252 -0.16 -22.10 3.80
CA VAL A 252 0.60 -23.20 4.43
C VAL A 252 -0.36 -24.18 5.14
N ASN A 253 -1.37 -23.69 5.84
CA ASN A 253 -2.39 -24.53 6.48
C ASN A 253 -3.16 -25.37 5.48
N VAL A 254 -3.62 -24.77 4.38
CA VAL A 254 -4.37 -25.47 3.33
C VAL A 254 -3.50 -26.56 2.70
N VAL A 255 -2.23 -26.26 2.38
CA VAL A 255 -1.29 -27.25 1.83
C VAL A 255 -1.10 -28.42 2.80
N ILE A 256 -0.91 -28.15 4.09
CA ILE A 256 -0.77 -29.17 5.13
C ILE A 256 -2.00 -30.06 5.21
N ILE A 257 -3.20 -29.48 5.24
CA ILE A 257 -4.46 -30.23 5.32
C ILE A 257 -4.61 -31.14 4.09
N VAL A 258 -4.33 -30.64 2.89
CA VAL A 258 -4.40 -31.43 1.65
C VAL A 258 -3.41 -32.60 1.69
N LEU A 259 -2.16 -32.37 2.15
CA LEU A 259 -1.16 -33.44 2.27
C LEU A 259 -1.57 -34.51 3.28
N VAL A 260 -2.13 -34.11 4.44
CA VAL A 260 -2.62 -35.05 5.46
C VAL A 260 -3.78 -35.89 4.91
N VAL A 261 -4.73 -35.27 4.20
CA VAL A 261 -5.86 -35.98 3.59
C VAL A 261 -5.38 -36.97 2.51
N LEU A 262 -4.52 -36.53 1.58
CA LEU A 262 -3.98 -37.40 0.53
C LEU A 262 -3.23 -38.60 1.12
N PHE A 263 -2.40 -38.34 2.14
CA PHE A 263 -1.66 -39.40 2.82
C PHE A 263 -2.60 -40.36 3.56
N PHE A 264 -3.62 -39.87 4.24
CA PHE A 264 -4.60 -40.71 4.93
C PHE A 264 -5.41 -41.56 3.95
N THR A 265 -5.85 -40.98 2.82
CA THR A 265 -6.51 -41.73 1.74
C THR A 265 -5.61 -42.81 1.17
N PHE A 266 -4.32 -42.49 0.92
CA PHE A 266 -3.34 -43.48 0.48
C PHE A 266 -3.16 -44.60 1.50
N PHE A 267 -3.06 -44.27 2.80
CA PHE A 267 -2.96 -45.25 3.87
C PHE A 267 -4.17 -46.17 3.94
N LEU A 268 -5.39 -45.62 3.87
CA LEU A 268 -6.62 -46.40 3.84
C LEU A 268 -6.68 -47.32 2.61
N HIS A 269 -6.30 -46.80 1.44
CA HIS A 269 -6.25 -47.60 0.22
C HIS A 269 -5.26 -48.77 0.34
N MET A 270 -4.06 -48.51 0.85
CA MET A 270 -3.05 -49.55 1.10
C MET A 270 -3.46 -50.55 2.18
N SER A 271 -4.37 -50.18 3.08
CA SER A 271 -4.93 -51.10 4.07
C SER A 271 -6.02 -52.00 3.50
N ASP A 272 -6.74 -51.55 2.48
CA ASP A 272 -7.86 -52.29 1.86
C ASP A 272 -7.36 -53.26 0.78
N VAL A 273 -6.29 -52.89 0.08
CA VAL A 273 -5.63 -53.80 -0.86
C VAL A 273 -4.95 -54.93 -0.05
N GLU A 274 -5.28 -56.19 -0.36
CA GLU A 274 -4.78 -57.43 0.30
C GLU A 274 -3.25 -57.58 0.37
N LEU A 275 -2.50 -56.63 -0.19
CA LEU A 275 -1.10 -56.43 0.06
C LEU A 275 -0.92 -55.94 1.50
N ASN A 276 -0.95 -56.86 2.47
CA ASN A 276 -0.57 -56.60 3.85
C ASN A 276 0.96 -56.35 3.93
N VAL A 277 1.43 -55.27 3.29
CA VAL A 277 2.83 -54.86 3.22
C VAL A 277 3.38 -54.55 4.62
N TRP A 278 2.50 -54.21 5.56
CA TRP A 278 2.87 -53.75 6.89
C TRP A 278 2.83 -54.86 7.95
N GLY A 279 2.07 -55.94 7.76
CA GLY A 279 1.84 -56.94 8.79
C GLY A 279 1.01 -56.36 9.95
N ASN A 280 0.14 -57.18 10.54
CA ASN A 280 -0.86 -56.72 11.51
C ASN A 280 -0.27 -55.98 12.72
N GLU A 281 0.97 -56.30 13.13
CA GLU A 281 1.63 -55.60 14.24
C GLU A 281 2.18 -54.23 13.86
N LYS A 282 2.65 -54.01 12.62
CA LYS A 282 3.24 -52.71 12.25
C LYS A 282 2.21 -51.69 11.76
N GLN A 283 1.02 -52.12 11.35
CA GLN A 283 -0.06 -51.18 10.98
C GLN A 283 -0.41 -50.21 12.13
N TRP A 284 -0.46 -50.71 13.37
CA TRP A 284 -0.74 -49.89 14.54
C TRP A 284 0.40 -48.93 14.89
N ALA A 285 1.66 -49.34 14.68
CA ALA A 285 2.81 -48.46 14.87
C ALA A 285 2.83 -47.30 13.86
N VAL A 286 2.43 -47.56 12.61
CA VAL A 286 2.30 -46.51 11.60
C VAL A 286 1.16 -45.55 11.95
N LEU A 287 0.00 -46.06 12.40
CA LEU A 287 -1.12 -45.24 12.84
C LEU A 287 -0.75 -44.32 14.01
N ASP A 288 -0.01 -44.84 15.00
CA ASP A 288 0.48 -44.07 16.15
C ASP A 288 1.40 -42.91 15.72
N ILE A 289 2.35 -43.17 14.81
CA ILE A 289 3.23 -42.14 14.25
C ILE A 289 2.41 -41.06 13.51
N ILE A 290 1.37 -41.46 12.78
CA ILE A 290 0.50 -40.53 12.04
C ILE A 290 -0.29 -39.64 13.00
N ILE A 291 -0.91 -40.21 14.03
CA ILE A 291 -1.66 -39.44 15.04
C ILE A 291 -0.71 -38.44 15.72
N LYS A 292 0.50 -38.86 16.10
CA LYS A 292 1.53 -37.97 16.67
C LYS A 292 1.94 -36.85 15.71
N PHE A 293 2.08 -37.14 14.41
CA PHE A 293 2.39 -36.12 13.41
C PHE A 293 1.25 -35.11 13.23
N ILE A 294 0.01 -35.59 13.06
CA ILE A 294 -1.18 -34.74 12.89
C ILE A 294 -1.33 -33.83 14.12
N THR A 295 -1.26 -34.39 15.32
CA THR A 295 -1.39 -33.62 16.56
C THR A 295 -0.27 -32.58 16.72
N GLY A 296 0.98 -32.91 16.38
CA GLY A 296 2.09 -31.96 16.37
C GLY A 296 1.90 -30.81 15.37
N VAL A 297 1.39 -31.09 14.18
CA VAL A 297 1.09 -30.07 13.15
C VAL A 297 -0.05 -29.14 13.58
N TRP A 298 -1.11 -29.68 14.18
CA TRP A 298 -2.21 -28.86 14.72
C TRP A 298 -1.74 -27.99 15.88
N PHE A 299 -0.86 -28.50 16.75
CA PHE A 299 -0.27 -27.73 17.83
C PHE A 299 0.59 -26.55 17.33
N LEU A 300 1.46 -26.79 16.34
CA LEU A 300 2.24 -25.73 15.70
C LEU A 300 1.33 -24.67 15.07
N ASN A 301 0.26 -25.08 14.39
CA ASN A 301 -0.71 -24.14 13.83
C ASN A 301 -1.44 -23.32 14.89
N PHE A 302 -1.83 -23.94 16.00
CA PHE A 302 -2.39 -23.21 17.14
C PHE A 302 -1.40 -22.18 17.69
N MET A 303 -0.12 -22.54 17.86
CA MET A 303 0.92 -21.60 18.28
C MET A 303 1.05 -20.43 17.30
N PHE A 304 1.12 -20.68 15.99
CA PHE A 304 1.24 -19.61 15.00
C PHE A 304 0.00 -18.72 14.93
N LEU A 305 -1.20 -19.29 15.04
CA LEU A 305 -2.44 -18.51 15.11
C LEU A 305 -2.56 -17.74 16.41
N GLY A 306 -2.06 -18.29 17.52
CA GLY A 306 -1.95 -17.61 18.81
C GLY A 306 -1.03 -16.41 18.72
N ILE A 307 0.20 -16.60 18.23
CA ILE A 307 1.18 -15.55 17.96
C ILE A 307 0.57 -14.50 17.03
N GLY A 308 -0.03 -14.94 15.92
CA GLY A 308 -0.70 -14.09 14.96
C GLY A 308 -1.85 -13.30 15.57
N ASN A 309 -2.64 -13.89 16.46
CA ASN A 309 -3.69 -13.16 17.16
C ASN A 309 -3.13 -12.12 18.14
N THR A 310 -2.09 -12.46 18.91
CA THR A 310 -1.44 -11.48 19.80
C THR A 310 -0.79 -10.32 19.03
N LEU A 311 -0.15 -10.59 17.88
CA LEU A 311 0.52 -9.56 17.09
C LEU A 311 -0.46 -8.75 16.24
N TYR A 312 -1.47 -9.39 15.67
CA TYR A 312 -2.33 -8.78 14.64
C TYR A 312 -3.79 -8.54 15.09
N ARG A 313 -4.19 -8.92 16.31
CA ARG A 313 -5.60 -8.91 16.80
C ARG A 313 -6.54 -9.56 15.78
N LEU A 314 -6.26 -10.82 15.45
CA LEU A 314 -7.14 -11.63 14.61
C LEU A 314 -8.47 -11.88 15.34
N ASN A 315 -9.49 -12.30 14.60
CA ASN A 315 -10.79 -12.61 15.18
C ASN A 315 -10.65 -13.71 16.27
N ILE A 316 -11.12 -13.43 17.49
CA ILE A 316 -10.96 -14.29 18.66
C ILE A 316 -11.54 -15.70 18.45
N TRP A 317 -12.56 -15.80 17.59
CA TRP A 317 -13.18 -17.07 17.21
C TRP A 317 -12.21 -18.03 16.55
N ALA A 318 -11.28 -17.54 15.72
CA ALA A 318 -10.27 -18.40 15.09
C ALA A 318 -9.32 -19.01 16.15
N SER A 319 -8.94 -18.24 17.17
CA SER A 319 -8.12 -18.73 18.27
C SER A 319 -8.85 -19.75 19.15
N LEU A 320 -10.15 -19.54 19.40
CA LEU A 320 -10.97 -20.47 20.17
C LEU A 320 -11.17 -21.81 19.44
N VAL A 321 -11.41 -21.78 18.11
CA VAL A 321 -11.53 -23.00 17.31
C VAL A 321 -10.22 -23.81 17.33
N CYS A 322 -9.07 -23.15 17.19
CA CYS A 322 -7.78 -23.85 17.26
C CYS A 322 -7.44 -24.33 18.67
N LEU A 323 -7.84 -23.61 19.73
CA LEU A 323 -7.70 -24.07 21.10
C LEU A 323 -8.53 -25.34 21.34
N ALA A 324 -9.79 -25.35 20.89
CA ALA A 324 -10.66 -26.52 21.01
C ALA A 324 -10.09 -27.73 20.26
N ALA A 325 -9.56 -27.51 19.04
CA ALA A 325 -8.87 -28.55 18.29
C ALA A 325 -7.62 -29.08 19.00
N ALA A 326 -6.81 -28.20 19.60
CA ALA A 326 -5.64 -28.58 20.38
C ALA A 326 -6.00 -29.40 21.62
N ILE A 327 -7.05 -29.01 22.36
CA ILE A 327 -7.57 -29.78 23.50
C ILE A 327 -8.06 -31.15 23.03
N GLY A 328 -8.81 -31.21 21.93
CA GLY A 328 -9.24 -32.48 21.33
C GLY A 328 -8.07 -33.40 20.99
N CYS A 329 -6.98 -32.85 20.44
CA CYS A 329 -5.76 -33.60 20.16
C CYS A 329 -5.11 -34.16 21.43
N ILE A 330 -5.03 -33.39 22.51
CA ILE A 330 -4.46 -33.83 23.80
C ILE A 330 -5.30 -34.97 24.38
N VAL A 331 -6.63 -34.86 24.35
CA VAL A 331 -7.54 -35.90 24.83
C VAL A 331 -7.36 -37.19 24.03
N ILE A 332 -7.24 -37.10 22.69
CA ILE A 332 -6.99 -38.27 21.84
C ILE A 332 -5.67 -38.95 22.20
N VAL A 333 -4.58 -38.20 22.42
CA VAL A 333 -3.29 -38.76 22.82
C VAL A 333 -3.37 -39.44 24.18
N TYR A 334 -4.03 -38.81 25.15
CA TYR A 334 -4.17 -39.37 26.50
C TYR A 334 -5.00 -40.66 26.51
N GLU A 335 -6.14 -40.67 25.82
CA GLU A 335 -6.99 -41.87 25.69
C GLU A 335 -6.32 -42.97 24.87
N HIS A 336 -5.50 -42.61 23.87
CA HIS A 336 -4.72 -43.57 23.12
C HIS A 336 -3.76 -44.35 24.03
N ASP A 337 -3.00 -43.67 24.88
CA ASP A 337 -2.08 -44.36 25.80
C ASP A 337 -2.82 -45.35 26.72
N VAL A 338 -4.01 -44.99 27.22
CA VAL A 338 -4.86 -45.85 28.06
C VAL A 338 -5.40 -47.06 27.28
N ILE A 339 -5.91 -46.86 26.07
CA ILE A 339 -6.46 -47.95 25.24
C ILE A 339 -5.37 -48.94 24.86
N PHE A 340 -4.19 -48.47 24.44
CA PHE A 340 -3.13 -49.35 23.95
C PHE A 340 -2.34 -50.07 25.06
N THR A 341 -2.19 -49.47 26.26
CA THR A 341 -1.64 -50.20 27.41
C THR A 341 -2.57 -51.32 27.90
N SER A 342 -3.89 -51.12 27.84
CA SER A 342 -4.83 -52.18 28.25
C SER A 342 -4.77 -53.43 27.36
N ARG A 343 -4.49 -53.28 26.06
CA ARG A 343 -4.50 -54.38 25.08
C ARG A 343 -3.26 -55.28 25.14
N SER A 344 -2.09 -54.72 25.41
CA SER A 344 -0.83 -55.48 25.56
C SER A 344 -0.83 -56.37 26.81
N THR A 345 -1.63 -56.02 27.81
CA THR A 345 -1.77 -56.82 29.04
C THR A 345 -2.64 -58.07 28.83
N VAL A 346 -3.61 -58.01 27.92
CA VAL A 346 -4.54 -59.13 27.64
C VAL A 346 -3.89 -60.22 26.78
N THR A 347 -3.00 -59.88 25.85
CA THR A 347 -2.31 -60.87 24.99
C THR A 347 -1.28 -61.72 25.74
N ASN A 348 -0.62 -61.18 26.78
CA ASN A 348 0.32 -61.94 27.61
C ASN A 348 -0.37 -62.96 28.54
N PHE A 349 -1.65 -62.77 28.85
CA PHE A 349 -2.40 -63.67 29.72
C PHE A 349 -2.79 -64.98 29.02
N ASN A 350 -2.87 -65.00 27.68
CA ASN A 350 -3.22 -66.19 26.89
C ASN A 350 -2.03 -67.00 26.38
N LEU A 351 -0.79 -66.60 26.69
CA LEU A 351 0.43 -67.33 26.32
C LEU A 351 1.06 -68.08 27.51
N THR A 352 0.46 -67.97 28.70
CA THR A 352 0.92 -68.64 29.94
C THR A 352 -0.09 -69.65 30.51
N ALA A 353 -1.18 -69.92 29.78
CA ALA A 353 -2.09 -71.04 29.99
C ALA A 353 -1.99 -71.98 28.77
#